data_AF-A0A4P6Q526-F1
#
_entry.id   AF-A0A4P6Q526-F1
#
_cell.length_a   1.000
_cell.length_b   1.000
_cell.length_c   1.000
_cell.angle_alpha   90.00
_cell.angle_beta   90.00
_cell.angle_gamma   90.00
#
_symmetry.space_group_name_H-M   'P 1'
#
loop_
_entity.id
_entity.type
_entity.pdbx_description
1 polymer ?
#
loop_
_entity_poly.entity_id
_entity_poly.type
_entity_poly.pdbx_seq_one_letter_code
_entity_poly.pdbx_strand_id
1 'polypeptide(L)'
;MRGLRPFQVSDRGRSNVSGWDISPEGVGSVLTSVGGYVGDEAMTEGLTGQIEDFGKHLQDAAEDAASEPIATALDEFLDHFGPKMWGMVGRTSSAIGGAGEATKAYMNGNLDMAEEAQANVGDISELDL
;
A
#
# COMPACT_ATOMS: atom_id res chain seq x y z
N MET A 1 60.07 -14.77 -27.88
CA MET A 1 59.08 -13.68 -28.03
C MET A 1 57.72 -14.32 -28.29
N ARG A 2 56.92 -14.50 -27.23
CA ARG A 2 55.60 -15.16 -27.28
C ARG A 2 54.56 -14.06 -27.42
N GLY A 3 53.84 -14.04 -28.54
CA GLY A 3 52.77 -13.09 -28.80
C GLY A 3 51.67 -13.19 -27.74
N LEU A 4 51.34 -12.06 -27.14
CA LEU A 4 50.21 -11.91 -26.22
C LEU A 4 48.93 -12.18 -27.02
N ARG A 5 48.13 -13.16 -26.58
CA ARG A 5 46.77 -13.34 -27.11
C ARG A 5 45.91 -12.16 -26.65
N PRO A 6 45.03 -11.62 -27.51
CA PRO A 6 44.10 -10.58 -27.09
C PRO A 6 43.21 -11.11 -25.96
N PHE A 7 43.06 -10.27 -24.93
CA PHE A 7 42.11 -10.49 -23.85
C PHE A 7 40.70 -10.55 -24.45
N GLN A 8 40.12 -11.75 -24.49
CA GLN A 8 38.70 -11.92 -24.73
C GLN A 8 38.00 -11.40 -23.47
N VAL A 9 37.40 -10.21 -23.56
CA VAL A 9 36.37 -9.80 -22.59
C VAL A 9 35.30 -10.87 -22.67
N SER A 10 35.25 -11.74 -21.66
CA SER A 10 34.10 -12.60 -21.44
C SER A 10 32.93 -11.65 -21.23
N ASP A 11 32.10 -11.53 -22.26
CA ASP A 11 30.78 -10.92 -22.19
C ASP A 11 29.92 -11.84 -21.31
N ARG A 12 30.15 -11.78 -19.99
CA ARG A 12 29.13 -12.13 -19.02
C ARG A 12 28.13 -10.99 -19.13
N GLY A 13 27.23 -11.17 -20.10
CA GLY A 13 26.26 -10.22 -20.56
C GLY A 13 25.70 -9.44 -19.40
N ARG A 14 26.04 -8.15 -19.41
CA ARG A 14 25.21 -7.12 -18.81
C ARG A 14 23.86 -7.25 -19.52
N SER A 15 22.88 -7.89 -18.89
CA SER A 15 21.51 -7.75 -19.39
C SER A 15 21.20 -6.27 -19.27
N ASN A 16 21.04 -5.59 -20.39
CA ASN A 16 20.22 -4.38 -20.44
C ASN A 16 19.00 -4.66 -19.54
N VAL A 17 18.68 -3.78 -18.59
CA VAL A 17 17.38 -3.89 -17.89
C VAL A 17 16.32 -3.50 -18.93
N SER A 18 16.04 -4.40 -19.87
CA SER A 18 15.09 -4.23 -20.96
C SER A 18 13.86 -5.05 -20.60
N GLY A 19 12.99 -4.45 -19.81
CA GLY A 19 11.70 -5.04 -19.45
C GLY A 19 11.48 -5.13 -17.94
N TRP A 20 10.20 -5.11 -17.60
CA TRP A 20 9.71 -5.51 -16.29
C TRP A 20 10.04 -7.00 -16.11
N ASP A 21 10.72 -7.36 -15.03
CA ASP A 21 11.02 -8.73 -14.63
C ASP A 21 10.36 -8.95 -13.26
N ILE A 22 9.05 -9.21 -13.29
CA ILE A 22 8.26 -9.41 -12.07
C ILE A 22 7.88 -10.88 -11.92
N SER A 23 7.86 -11.36 -10.68
CA SER A 23 7.27 -12.66 -10.34
C SER A 23 5.80 -12.45 -9.94
N PRO A 24 4.81 -12.85 -10.76
CA PRO A 24 3.41 -12.63 -10.41
C PRO A 24 2.98 -13.34 -9.13
N GLU A 25 3.51 -14.54 -8.88
CA GLU A 25 3.28 -15.28 -7.63
C GLU A 25 3.89 -14.56 -6.42
N GLY A 26 5.12 -14.04 -6.57
CA GLY A 26 5.76 -13.24 -5.53
C GLY A 26 4.98 -11.97 -5.20
N VAL A 27 4.49 -11.27 -6.23
CA VAL A 27 3.60 -10.10 -6.05
C VAL A 27 2.32 -10.52 -5.33
N GLY A 28 1.65 -11.57 -5.78
CA GLY A 28 0.41 -12.06 -5.14
C GLY A 28 0.58 -12.37 -3.65
N SER A 29 1.71 -12.98 -3.27
CA SER A 29 2.03 -13.24 -1.86
C SER A 29 2.19 -11.96 -1.05
N VAL A 30 2.88 -10.95 -1.60
CA VAL A 30 3.05 -9.65 -0.95
C VAL A 30 1.70 -8.94 -0.82
N LEU A 31 0.91 -8.87 -1.90
CA LEU A 31 -0.40 -8.22 -1.88
C LEU A 31 -1.36 -8.85 -0.87
N THR A 32 -1.35 -10.18 -0.77
CA THR A 32 -2.14 -10.91 0.25
C THR A 32 -1.71 -10.53 1.67
N SER A 33 -0.39 -10.46 1.90
CA SER A 33 0.16 -10.11 3.22
C SER A 33 -0.18 -8.68 3.61
N VAL A 34 -0.03 -7.72 2.68
CA VAL A 34 -0.35 -6.31 2.92
C VAL A 34 -1.86 -6.14 3.10
N GLY A 35 -2.70 -6.82 2.32
CA GLY A 35 -4.15 -6.84 2.52
C GLY A 35 -4.54 -7.29 3.92
N GLY A 36 -3.87 -8.32 4.46
CA GLY A 36 -4.05 -8.75 5.86
C GLY A 36 -3.68 -7.68 6.89
N TYR A 37 -2.72 -6.80 6.62
CA TYR A 37 -2.40 -5.67 7.50
C TYR A 37 -3.42 -4.55 7.42
N VAL A 38 -4.05 -4.34 6.25
CA VAL A 38 -5.13 -3.36 6.10
C VAL A 38 -6.33 -3.77 6.94
N GLY A 39 -6.70 -5.06 6.90
CA GLY A 39 -7.82 -5.60 7.65
C GLY A 39 -8.93 -6.10 6.74
N ASP A 40 -10.09 -6.33 7.33
CA ASP A 40 -11.27 -6.89 6.69
C ASP A 40 -12.37 -5.85 6.46
N GLU A 41 -13.35 -6.19 5.62
CA GLU A 41 -14.53 -5.36 5.35
C GLU A 41 -15.41 -5.19 6.59
N ALA A 42 -15.37 -6.14 7.53
CA ALA A 42 -16.11 -6.05 8.79
C ALA A 42 -15.41 -5.14 9.83
N MET A 43 -14.22 -4.62 9.52
CA MET A 43 -13.45 -3.72 10.40
C MET A 43 -13.18 -4.33 11.78
N THR A 44 -12.83 -5.60 11.80
CA THR A 44 -12.54 -6.38 13.02
C THR A 44 -11.07 -6.74 13.18
N GLU A 45 -10.30 -6.68 12.10
CA GLU A 45 -8.87 -7.03 12.08
C GLU A 45 -8.03 -5.93 11.40
N GLY A 46 -6.70 -6.05 11.51
CA GLY A 46 -5.76 -5.15 10.86
C GLY A 46 -5.92 -3.68 11.28
N LEU A 47 -5.53 -2.78 10.37
CA LEU A 47 -5.62 -1.33 10.58
C LEU A 47 -7.08 -0.87 10.72
N THR A 48 -8.03 -1.42 9.95
CA THR A 48 -9.44 -1.04 10.04
C THR A 48 -10.03 -1.33 11.42
N GLY A 49 -9.76 -2.51 11.98
CA GLY A 49 -10.16 -2.84 13.36
C GLY A 49 -9.52 -1.95 14.41
N GLN A 50 -8.23 -1.61 14.25
CA GLN A 50 -7.54 -0.70 15.17
C GLN A 50 -8.13 0.72 15.17
N ILE A 51 -8.59 1.21 14.01
CA ILE A 51 -9.26 2.52 13.88
C ILE A 51 -10.61 2.51 14.60
N GLU A 52 -11.39 1.45 14.43
CA GLU A 52 -12.67 1.27 15.13
C GLU A 52 -12.50 1.24 16.66
N ASP A 53 -11.54 0.46 17.15
CA ASP A 53 -11.26 0.37 18.58
C ASP A 53 -10.72 1.69 19.14
N PHE A 54 -9.91 2.42 18.37
CA PHE A 54 -9.45 3.75 18.75
C PHE A 54 -10.62 4.73 18.96
N GLY A 55 -11.60 4.75 18.04
CA GLY A 55 -12.79 5.59 18.19
C GLY A 55 -13.60 5.25 19.43
N LYS A 56 -13.83 3.95 19.69
CA LYS A 56 -14.53 3.47 20.90
C LYS A 56 -13.79 3.87 22.17
N HIS A 57 -12.47 3.67 22.24
CA HIS A 57 -11.69 4.04 23.42
C HIS A 57 -11.71 5.55 23.70
N LEU A 58 -11.79 6.40 22.67
CA LEU A 58 -11.96 7.84 22.88
C LEU A 58 -13.34 8.16 23.46
N GLN A 59 -14.40 7.50 23.00
CA GLN A 59 -15.75 7.67 23.54
C GLN A 59 -15.82 7.20 25.00
N ASP A 60 -15.30 6.01 25.29
CA ASP A 60 -15.22 5.48 26.66
C ASP A 60 -14.45 6.44 27.59
N ALA A 61 -13.31 6.98 27.12
CA ALA A 61 -12.52 7.94 27.89
C ALA A 61 -13.26 9.26 28.11
N ALA A 62 -14.06 9.73 27.15
CA ALA A 62 -14.87 10.94 27.29
C ALA A 62 -15.99 10.75 28.31
N GLU A 63 -16.66 9.59 28.29
CA GLU A 63 -17.69 9.22 29.27
C GLU A 63 -17.10 9.12 30.69
N ASP A 64 -15.99 8.39 30.84
CA ASP A 64 -15.31 8.17 32.12
C ASP A 64 -14.74 9.46 32.72
N ALA A 65 -14.26 10.38 31.88
CA ALA A 65 -13.74 11.67 32.32
C ALA A 65 -14.83 12.55 32.96
N ALA A 66 -16.11 12.31 32.64
CA ALA A 66 -17.27 13.06 33.15
C ALA A 66 -17.07 14.60 33.10
N SER A 67 -16.41 15.08 32.05
CA SER A 67 -15.98 16.47 31.90
C SER A 67 -16.19 16.94 30.47
N GLU A 68 -17.11 17.90 30.29
CA GLU A 68 -17.46 18.44 28.97
C GLU A 68 -16.23 18.97 28.20
N PRO A 69 -15.30 19.75 28.79
CA PRO A 69 -14.12 20.20 28.06
C PRO A 69 -13.18 19.06 27.62
N ILE A 70 -13.10 17.97 28.40
CA ILE A 70 -12.27 16.82 28.03
C ILE A 70 -12.95 16.04 26.90
N ALA A 71 -14.27 15.83 26.98
CA ALA A 71 -15.04 15.20 25.93
C ALA A 71 -14.88 15.94 24.60
N THR A 72 -15.05 17.27 24.59
CA THR A 72 -14.83 18.09 23.38
C THR A 72 -13.41 17.95 22.83
N ALA A 73 -12.38 17.94 23.68
CA ALA A 73 -11.00 17.78 23.21
C ALA A 73 -10.73 16.40 22.59
N LEU A 74 -11.36 15.34 23.11
CA LEU A 74 -11.25 13.99 22.56
C LEU A 74 -12.02 13.85 21.23
N ASP A 75 -13.19 14.47 21.13
CA ASP A 75 -13.95 14.55 19.87
C ASP A 75 -13.16 15.30 18.79
N GLU A 76 -12.60 16.47 19.10
CA GLU A 76 -11.76 17.23 18.16
C GLU A 76 -10.50 16.45 17.73
N PHE A 77 -9.95 15.64 18.64
CA PHE A 77 -8.84 14.75 18.32
C PHE A 77 -9.26 13.65 17.34
N LEU A 78 -10.41 13.02 17.56
CA LEU A 78 -10.97 12.03 16.64
C LEU A 78 -11.27 12.67 15.27
N ASP A 79 -11.88 13.85 15.24
CA ASP A 79 -12.19 14.57 13.99
C ASP A 79 -10.92 14.90 13.20
N HIS A 80 -9.82 15.22 13.87
CA HIS A 80 -8.56 15.53 13.18
C HIS A 80 -7.82 14.29 12.66
N PHE A 81 -7.77 13.22 13.45
CA PHE A 81 -6.95 12.05 13.16
C PHE A 81 -7.71 10.92 12.47
N GLY A 82 -9.02 10.81 12.65
CA GLY A 82 -9.90 9.84 12.00
C GLY A 82 -9.74 9.81 10.48
N PRO A 83 -9.94 10.94 9.78
CA PRO A 83 -9.74 11.03 8.34
C PRO A 83 -8.31 10.67 7.89
N LYS A 84 -7.29 11.00 8.70
CA LYS A 84 -5.90 10.64 8.37
C LYS A 84 -5.68 9.14 8.44
N MET A 85 -6.25 8.47 9.44
CA MET A 85 -6.15 7.02 9.57
C MET A 85 -6.89 6.29 8.45
N TRP A 86 -8.10 6.74 8.12
CA TRP A 86 -8.82 6.23 6.95
C TRP A 86 -8.11 6.54 5.63
N GLY A 87 -7.44 7.68 5.52
CA GLY A 87 -6.56 7.99 4.40
C GLY A 87 -5.39 7.01 4.26
N MET A 88 -4.84 6.50 5.37
CA MET A 88 -3.81 5.43 5.33
C MET A 88 -4.38 4.11 4.81
N VAL A 89 -5.59 3.74 5.25
CA VAL A 89 -6.32 2.57 4.72
C VAL A 89 -6.53 2.73 3.22
N GLY A 90 -7.12 3.85 2.79
CA GLY A 90 -7.41 4.13 1.38
C GLY A 90 -6.17 4.08 0.50
N ARG A 91 -5.06 4.71 0.92
CA ARG A 91 -3.80 4.69 0.16
C ARG A 91 -3.22 3.30 0.04
N THR A 92 -3.30 2.51 1.11
CA THR A 92 -2.79 1.14 1.11
C THR A 92 -3.64 0.24 0.21
N SER A 93 -4.97 0.36 0.29
CA SER A 93 -5.90 -0.36 -0.60
C SER A 93 -5.72 0.02 -2.06
N SER A 94 -5.55 1.32 -2.36
CA SER A 94 -5.22 1.83 -3.70
C SER A 94 -3.91 1.23 -4.21
N ALA A 95 -2.87 1.18 -3.37
CA ALA A 95 -1.60 0.55 -3.72
C ALA A 95 -1.70 -0.95 -3.99
N ILE A 96 -2.46 -1.69 -3.17
CA ILE A 96 -2.72 -3.12 -3.39
C ILE A 96 -3.43 -3.33 -4.73
N GLY A 97 -4.49 -2.56 -4.98
CA GLY A 97 -5.28 -2.61 -6.21
C GLY A 97 -4.44 -2.34 -7.45
N GLY A 98 -3.79 -1.17 -7.50
CA GLY A 98 -2.98 -0.75 -8.64
C GLY A 98 -1.78 -1.67 -8.91
N ALA A 99 -1.12 -2.18 -7.86
CA ALA A 99 -0.05 -3.18 -8.05
C ALA A 99 -0.58 -4.52 -8.60
N GLY A 100 -1.77 -4.94 -8.17
CA GLY A 100 -2.45 -6.11 -8.69
C GLY A 100 -2.86 -5.94 -10.16
N GLU A 101 -3.40 -4.78 -10.51
CA GLU A 101 -3.76 -4.42 -11.89
C GLU A 101 -2.53 -4.32 -12.80
N ALA A 102 -1.46 -3.67 -12.35
CA ALA A 102 -0.20 -3.61 -13.08
C ALA A 102 0.36 -5.00 -13.34
N THR A 103 0.28 -5.91 -12.37
CA THR A 103 0.72 -7.30 -12.52
C THR A 103 -0.13 -8.05 -13.55
N LYS A 104 -1.46 -7.87 -13.52
CA LYS A 104 -2.37 -8.45 -14.52
C LYS A 104 -2.07 -7.90 -15.92
N ALA A 105 -1.88 -6.60 -16.06
CA ALA A 105 -1.56 -5.94 -17.33
C ALA A 105 -0.22 -6.43 -17.90
N TYR A 106 0.80 -6.56 -17.04
CA TYR A 106 2.10 -7.16 -17.39
C TYR A 106 1.95 -8.60 -17.89
N MET A 107 1.20 -9.45 -17.17
CA MET A 107 0.95 -10.84 -17.59
C MET A 107 0.23 -10.94 -18.94
N ASN A 108 -0.61 -9.95 -19.26
CA ASN A 108 -1.31 -9.85 -20.55
C ASN A 108 -0.45 -9.21 -21.65
N GLY A 109 0.80 -8.82 -21.36
CA GLY A 109 1.71 -8.17 -22.30
C GLY A 109 1.35 -6.71 -22.60
N ASN A 110 0.45 -6.09 -21.82
CA ASN A 110 0.10 -4.69 -21.97
C ASN A 110 0.90 -3.83 -20.99
N LEU A 111 2.10 -3.42 -21.44
CA LEU A 111 3.03 -2.66 -20.61
C LEU A 111 2.57 -1.21 -20.38
N ASP A 112 1.84 -0.62 -21.32
CA ASP A 112 1.31 0.74 -21.18
C ASP A 112 0.25 0.80 -20.06
N MET A 113 -0.68 -0.16 -20.03
CA MET A 113 -1.63 -0.28 -18.91
C MET A 113 -0.93 -0.62 -17.59
N ALA A 114 0.16 -1.38 -17.62
CA ALA A 114 0.91 -1.69 -16.40
C ALA A 114 1.57 -0.42 -15.81
N GLU A 115 2.14 0.43 -16.67
CA GLU A 115 2.74 1.71 -16.27
C GLU A 115 1.67 2.69 -15.75
N GLU A 116 0.54 2.79 -16.43
CA GLU A 116 -0.59 3.62 -15.99
C GLU A 116 -1.14 3.18 -14.62
N ALA A 117 -1.38 1.88 -14.44
CA ALA A 117 -1.86 1.33 -13.17
C ALA A 117 -0.88 1.61 -12.01
N GLN A 118 0.44 1.60 -12.27
CA GLN A 118 1.42 2.00 -11.26
C GLN A 118 1.43 3.50 -10.99
N ALA A 119 1.31 4.33 -12.03
CA ALA A 119 1.34 5.78 -11.90
C ALA A 119 0.20 6.32 -11.04
N ASN A 120 -0.94 5.61 -11.01
CA ASN A 120 -2.14 6.01 -10.27
C ASN A 120 -2.22 5.42 -8.85
N VAL A 121 -1.25 4.60 -8.43
CA VAL A 121 -1.22 4.02 -7.07
C VAL A 121 -1.18 5.12 -6.00
N GLY A 122 -2.04 4.97 -5.00
CA GLY A 122 -2.08 5.87 -3.85
C GLY A 122 -2.82 7.18 -4.12
N ASP A 123 -3.36 7.36 -5.33
CA ASP A 123 -4.43 8.31 -5.56
C ASP A 123 -5.67 7.83 -4.81
N ILE A 124 -6.17 8.71 -3.96
CA ILE A 124 -7.36 8.52 -3.12
C ILE A 124 -8.28 9.73 -3.23
N SER A 125 -8.11 10.56 -4.25
CA SER A 125 -8.94 11.76 -4.47
C SER A 125 -10.41 11.43 -4.70
N GLU A 126 -10.71 10.20 -5.11
CA GLU A 126 -12.08 9.67 -5.27
C GLU A 126 -12.70 9.19 -3.95
N LEU A 127 -11.91 9.01 -2.88
CA LEU A 127 -12.43 8.67 -1.56
C LEU A 127 -12.83 9.98 -0.85
N ASP A 128 -14.12 10.12 -0.57
CA ASP A 128 -14.68 11.24 0.20
C ASP A 128 -14.34 11.05 1.70
N LEU A 129 -13.08 11.35 2.05
CA LEU A 129 -12.48 11.17 3.39
C LEU A 129 -12.18 12.51 4.08
#